data_AF-A0A0C9SM85-F1
#
_entry.id   AF-A0A0C9SM85-F1
#
_cell.length_a   1.000
_cell.length_b   1.000
_cell.length_c   1.000
_cell.angle_alpha   90.00
_cell.angle_beta   90.00
_cell.angle_gamma   90.00
#
_symmetry.space_group_name_H-M   'P 1'
#
loop_
_entity.id
_entity.type
_entity.pdbx_description
1 polymer ?
#
loop_
_entity_poly.entity_id
_entity_poly.type
_entity_poly.pdbx_seq_one_letter_code
_entity_poly.pdbx_strand_id
1 'polypeptide(L)'
;AASSASSIAGDDADAISLADDYVGRNNKKGQKKAVKLDEIGPRMELRLIKITEGVPGKDGAVMYHEFVKKSKAEAAVLKASHAAKEKLRKQRREEQEEN
;
A
#
# COMPACT_ATOMS: atom_id res chain seq x y z
N ALA A 1 12.36 -41.26 26.39
CA ALA A 1 12.61 -41.66 24.99
C ALA A 1 12.95 -40.41 24.21
N ALA A 2 14.17 -40.35 23.65
CA ALA A 2 14.63 -39.21 22.87
C ALA A 2 13.76 -39.11 21.61
N SER A 3 13.07 -37.98 21.43
CA SER A 3 12.37 -37.68 20.19
C SER A 3 13.40 -37.46 19.10
N SER A 4 13.70 -38.52 18.36
CA SER A 4 14.42 -38.48 17.10
C SER A 4 13.58 -37.70 16.09
N ALA A 5 13.70 -36.37 16.12
CA ALA A 5 13.34 -35.55 14.99
C ALA A 5 14.30 -35.92 13.87
N SER A 6 13.90 -36.87 13.02
CA SER A 6 14.61 -37.15 11.79
C SER A 6 14.61 -35.86 10.98
N SER A 7 15.75 -35.20 10.93
CA SER A 7 16.04 -34.22 9.90
C SER A 7 15.99 -34.97 8.58
N ILE A 8 14.81 -34.98 7.95
CA ILE A 8 14.72 -35.28 6.53
C ILE A 8 15.76 -34.34 5.89
N ALA A 9 16.74 -34.90 5.21
CA ALA A 9 17.70 -34.13 4.43
C ALA A 9 16.89 -33.44 3.34
N GLY A 10 16.34 -32.26 3.67
CA GLY A 10 15.67 -31.39 2.73
C GLY A 10 16.76 -30.76 1.88
N ASP A 11 16.63 -30.93 0.57
CA ASP A 11 17.44 -30.26 -0.43
C ASP A 11 17.80 -28.82 0.00
N ASP A 12 19.06 -28.43 -0.16
CA ASP A 12 19.55 -27.06 0.03
C ASP A 12 18.80 -26.02 -0.83
N ALA A 13 17.91 -26.46 -1.74
CA ALA A 13 17.07 -25.61 -2.57
C ALA A 13 16.19 -24.65 -1.77
N ASP A 14 15.71 -25.05 -0.59
CA ASP A 14 14.78 -24.25 0.22
C ASP A 14 15.48 -23.48 1.36
N ALA A 15 16.82 -23.54 1.43
CA ALA A 15 17.59 -22.96 2.51
C ALA A 15 17.91 -21.47 2.25
N ILE A 16 17.33 -20.58 3.06
CA ILE A 16 17.58 -19.13 3.01
C ILE A 16 18.31 -18.63 4.27
N SER A 17 19.02 -17.51 4.15
CA SER A 17 19.60 -16.80 5.30
C SER A 17 18.58 -15.86 5.91
N LEU A 18 18.38 -15.95 7.23
CA LEU A 18 17.41 -15.12 7.95
C LEU A 18 17.85 -13.64 7.95
N ALA A 19 16.95 -12.75 7.54
CA ALA A 19 17.22 -11.30 7.49
C ALA A 19 17.25 -10.64 8.88
N ASP A 20 16.53 -11.21 9.85
CA ASP A 20 16.44 -10.72 11.22
C ASP A 20 16.28 -11.86 12.24
N ASP A 21 16.23 -11.52 13.52
CA ASP A 21 15.91 -12.45 14.61
C ASP A 21 14.40 -12.74 14.62
N TYR A 22 14.02 -14.01 14.42
CA TYR A 22 12.62 -14.44 14.40
C TYR A 22 12.27 -15.26 15.64
N VAL A 23 10.97 -15.37 15.93
CA VAL A 23 10.45 -16.15 17.06
C VAL A 23 10.82 -17.63 16.90
N GLY A 24 11.30 -18.24 17.99
CA GLY A 24 11.69 -19.66 18.04
C GLY A 24 13.15 -19.88 18.42
N ARG A 25 13.51 -21.11 18.74
CA ARG A 25 14.89 -21.46 19.09
C ARG A 25 15.77 -21.40 17.84
N ASN A 26 16.95 -20.78 17.97
CA ASN A 26 17.97 -20.74 16.91
C ASN A 26 17.46 -20.13 15.60
N ASN A 27 16.64 -19.08 15.70
CA ASN A 27 16.21 -18.25 14.58
C ASN A 27 16.91 -16.88 14.69
N LYS A 28 18.24 -16.90 14.63
CA LYS A 28 19.05 -15.67 14.64
C LYS A 28 19.34 -15.20 13.24
N LYS A 29 19.44 -13.88 13.06
CA LYS A 29 19.88 -13.23 11.84
C LYS A 29 21.16 -13.89 11.30
N GLY A 30 21.19 -14.13 9.99
CA GLY A 30 22.33 -14.73 9.28
C GLY A 30 22.39 -16.26 9.28
N GLN A 31 21.61 -16.94 10.12
CA GLN A 31 21.57 -18.41 10.10
C GLN A 31 20.81 -18.92 8.87
N LYS A 32 21.26 -20.05 8.29
CA LYS A 32 20.57 -20.73 7.19
C LYS A 32 19.45 -21.62 7.72
N LYS A 33 18.25 -21.48 7.16
CA LYS A 33 17.06 -22.28 7.50
C LYS A 33 16.25 -22.61 6.25
N ALA A 34 15.67 -23.80 6.23
CA ALA A 34 14.70 -24.20 5.23
C ALA A 34 13.35 -23.53 5.52
N VAL A 35 12.80 -22.80 4.55
CA VAL A 35 11.49 -22.13 4.67
C VAL A 35 10.57 -22.65 3.58
N LYS A 36 9.40 -23.16 3.97
CA LYS A 36 8.34 -23.58 3.05
C LYS A 36 7.28 -22.49 2.98
N LEU A 37 6.81 -22.20 1.77
CA LEU A 37 5.75 -21.23 1.52
C LEU A 37 4.52 -21.98 1.03
N ASP A 38 3.38 -21.73 1.67
CA ASP A 38 2.08 -22.19 1.22
C ASP A 38 1.31 -20.98 0.65
N GLU A 39 0.65 -21.17 -0.49
CA GLU A 39 -0.15 -20.10 -1.09
C GLU A 39 -1.45 -19.92 -0.31
N ILE A 40 -1.65 -18.70 0.19
CA ILE A 40 -2.87 -18.30 0.89
C ILE A 40 -3.51 -17.14 0.13
N GLY A 41 -4.72 -17.39 -0.39
CA GLY A 41 -5.56 -16.37 -1.02
C GLY A 41 -5.34 -16.21 -2.53
N PRO A 42 -6.08 -15.25 -3.14
CA PRO A 42 -6.05 -15.05 -4.58
C PRO A 42 -4.76 -14.34 -5.05
N ARG A 43 -4.30 -14.69 -6.25
CA ARG A 43 -3.23 -13.95 -6.95
C ARG A 43 -3.84 -12.73 -7.64
N MET A 44 -3.22 -11.57 -7.48
CA MET A 44 -3.68 -10.31 -8.07
C MET A 44 -2.57 -9.67 -8.90
N GLU A 45 -2.95 -9.10 -10.04
CA GLU A 45 -2.12 -8.20 -10.84
C GLU A 45 -2.79 -6.82 -10.86
N LEU A 46 -2.07 -5.78 -10.46
CA LEU A 46 -2.61 -4.42 -10.32
C LEU A 46 -1.89 -3.47 -11.27
N ARG A 47 -2.63 -2.53 -11.88
CA ARG A 47 -2.10 -1.45 -12.71
C ARG A 47 -2.47 -0.08 -12.17
N LEU A 48 -1.51 0.86 -12.20
CA LEU A 48 -1.70 2.22 -11.72
C LEU A 48 -2.47 3.10 -12.72
N ILE A 49 -3.75 3.37 -12.43
CA ILE A 49 -4.60 4.17 -13.32
C ILE A 49 -4.57 5.67 -12.99
N LYS A 50 -4.70 6.04 -11.71
CA LYS A 50 -4.87 7.43 -11.27
C LYS A 50 -4.32 7.63 -9.86
N ILE A 51 -3.63 8.75 -9.64
CA ILE A 51 -3.21 9.22 -8.32
C ILE A 51 -4.00 10.49 -8.00
N THR A 52 -4.69 10.48 -6.86
CA THR A 52 -5.40 11.64 -6.31
C THR A 52 -4.79 12.03 -4.97
N GLU A 53 -4.76 13.32 -4.69
CA GLU A 53 -4.42 13.84 -3.38
C GLU A 53 -5.49 13.46 -2.35
N GLY A 54 -5.06 13.17 -1.12
CA GLY A 54 -5.96 12.94 0.02
C GLY A 54 -6.42 11.49 0.19
N VAL A 55 -7.52 11.33 0.93
CA VAL A 55 -8.06 10.02 1.31
C VAL A 55 -8.93 9.47 0.17
N PRO A 56 -8.83 8.17 -0.17
CA PRO A 56 -9.73 7.54 -1.12
C PRO A 56 -11.20 7.83 -0.79
N GLY A 57 -11.97 8.28 -1.79
CA GLY A 57 -13.37 8.65 -1.63
C GLY A 57 -13.64 10.12 -1.26
N LYS A 58 -12.61 10.95 -1.02
CA LYS A 58 -12.76 12.40 -0.90
C LYS A 58 -12.38 13.11 -2.20
N ASP A 59 -12.99 14.26 -2.43
CA ASP A 59 -12.62 15.16 -3.52
C ASP A 59 -11.16 15.60 -3.32
N GLY A 60 -10.29 15.39 -4.31
CA GLY A 60 -8.87 15.74 -4.25
C GLY A 60 -8.27 15.98 -5.63
N ALA A 61 -7.17 16.72 -5.70
CA ALA A 61 -6.53 17.05 -6.97
C ALA A 61 -5.94 15.79 -7.62
N VAL A 62 -6.15 15.64 -8.93
CA VAL A 62 -5.55 14.55 -9.71
C VAL A 62 -4.09 14.90 -9.99
N MET A 63 -3.16 14.08 -9.49
CA MET A 63 -1.72 14.25 -9.71
C MET A 63 -1.22 13.48 -10.94
N TYR A 64 -1.78 12.29 -11.16
CA TYR A 64 -1.43 11.44 -12.30
C TYR A 64 -2.67 10.72 -12.82
N HIS A 65 -2.72 10.51 -14.13
CA HIS A 65 -3.73 9.66 -14.77
C HIS A 65 -3.15 9.05 -16.05
N GLU A 66 -3.30 7.73 -16.21
CA GLU A 66 -2.74 6.97 -17.34
C GLU A 66 -3.38 7.38 -18.68
N PHE A 67 -4.71 7.34 -18.75
CA PHE A 67 -5.46 7.59 -19.99
C PHE A 67 -5.78 9.06 -20.29
N VAL A 68 -6.00 9.88 -19.26
CA VAL A 68 -6.51 11.25 -19.42
C VAL A 68 -5.42 12.23 -19.03
N LYS A 69 -4.83 12.89 -20.02
CA LYS A 69 -3.84 13.95 -19.79
C LYS A 69 -4.50 15.29 -20.01
N LYS A 70 -4.55 16.09 -18.95
CA LYS A 70 -5.02 17.47 -19.02
C LYS A 70 -3.83 18.40 -19.26
N SER A 71 -4.04 19.41 -20.08
CA SER A 71 -3.07 20.50 -20.23
C SER A 71 -2.89 21.25 -18.91
N LYS A 72 -1.79 21.99 -18.79
CA LYS A 72 -1.53 22.82 -17.60
C LYS A 72 -2.63 23.87 -17.40
N ALA A 73 -3.18 24.41 -18.49
CA ALA A 73 -4.27 25.39 -18.45
C ALA A 73 -5.56 24.78 -17.89
N GLU A 74 -5.98 23.62 -18.40
CA GLU A 74 -7.17 22.90 -17.90
C GLU A 74 -6.99 22.51 -16.43
N ALA A 75 -5.81 22.03 -16.04
CA ALA A 75 -5.50 21.70 -14.66
C ALA A 75 -5.60 22.92 -13.73
N ALA A 76 -5.15 24.10 -14.18
CA ALA A 76 -5.27 25.34 -13.42
C ALA A 76 -6.74 25.78 -13.26
N VAL A 77 -7.54 25.70 -14.33
CA VAL A 77 -8.97 26.01 -14.29
C VAL A 77 -9.70 25.08 -13.33
N LEU A 78 -9.41 23.78 -13.39
CA LEU A 78 -9.96 22.80 -12.46
C LEU A 78 -9.60 23.11 -11.01
N LYS A 79 -8.33 23.40 -10.73
CA LYS A 79 -7.89 23.80 -9.37
C LYS A 79 -8.64 25.04 -8.88
N ALA A 80 -8.77 26.07 -9.71
CA ALA A 80 -9.50 27.29 -9.35
C ALA A 80 -10.99 27.00 -9.06
N SER A 81 -11.64 26.18 -9.88
CA SER A 81 -13.04 25.79 -9.68
C SER A 81 -13.24 25.00 -8.38
N HIS A 82 -12.33 24.09 -8.04
CA HIS A 82 -12.37 23.33 -6.80
C HIS A 82 -12.17 24.23 -5.59
N ALA A 83 -11.18 25.13 -5.63
CA ALA A 83 -10.93 26.08 -4.56
C ALA A 83 -12.12 27.03 -4.32
N ALA A 84 -12.78 27.50 -5.38
CA ALA A 84 -13.99 28.31 -5.26
C ALA A 84 -15.14 27.53 -4.60
N LYS A 85 -15.34 26.26 -5.00
CA LYS A 85 -16.36 25.39 -4.41
C LYS A 85 -16.09 25.10 -2.93
N GLU A 86 -14.83 24.91 -2.55
CA GLU A 86 -14.45 24.72 -1.15
C GLU A 86 -14.68 25.96 -0.30
N LYS A 87 -14.32 27.15 -0.81
CA LYS A 87 -14.62 28.43 -0.14
C LYS A 87 -16.11 28.60 0.11
N LEU A 88 -16.94 28.35 -0.91
CA LEU A 88 -18.41 28.45 -0.78
C LEU A 88 -18.98 27.40 0.19
N ARG A 89 -18.41 26.19 0.22
CA ARG A 89 -18.78 25.15 1.21
C ARG A 89 -18.43 25.59 2.64
N LYS A 90 -17.28 26.26 2.82
CA LYS A 90 -16.84 26.79 4.12
C LYS A 90 -17.74 27.92 4.61
N GLN A 91 -18.01 28.90 3.75
CA GLN A 91 -18.91 30.02 4.05
C GLN A 91 -20.31 29.54 4.48
N ARG A 92 -20.92 28.62 3.72
CA ARG A 92 -22.22 28.05 4.08
C ARG A 92 -22.21 27.29 5.41
N ARG A 93 -21.07 26.74 5.82
CA ARG A 93 -20.95 26.06 7.11
C ARG A 93 -20.82 27.07 8.25
N GLU A 94 -20.03 28.12 8.06
CA GLU A 94 -19.86 29.21 9.04
C GLU A 94 -21.20 29.92 9.29
N GLU A 95 -21.95 30.27 8.24
CA GLU A 95 -23.29 30.84 8.37
C GLU A 95 -24.29 29.91 9.08
N GLN A 96 -24.14 28.59 8.95
CA GLN A 96 -24.97 27.61 9.66
C GLN A 96 -24.57 27.41 11.12
N GLU A 97 -23.33 27.71 11.48
CA GLU A 97 -22.83 27.61 12.85
C GLU A 97 -23.11 28.90 13.65
N GLU A 98 -23.21 30.05 12.98
CA GLU A 98 -23.55 31.34 13.59
C GLU A 98 -25.06 31.53 13.85
N ASN A 99 -25.94 30.77 13.17
CA ASN A 99 -27.41 30.77 13.36
C ASN A 99 -27.87 29.66 14.31
#